data_AF-A0A8H7V3T8-F1
#
_entry.id   AF-A0A8H7V3T8-F1
#
_cell.length_a   1.000
_cell.length_b   1.000
_cell.length_c   1.000
_cell.angle_alpha   90.00
_cell.angle_beta   90.00
_cell.angle_gamma   90.00
#
_symmetry.space_group_name_H-M   'P 1'
#
loop_
_entity.id
_entity.type
_entity.pdbx_description
1 polymer ?
#
loop_
_entity_poly.entity_id
_entity_poly.type
_entity_poly.pdbx_seq_one_letter_code
_entity_poly.pdbx_strand_id
1 'polypeptide(L)'
;MGSDRLYSKGRVLGFERAMRTQNPNVSLIQVEGVQTTKDAQFYLGKRIAYVYRAQREINGSKLRVIWGRIARTHGTNGVVKARFRKNLPPKVFGASVRITPSLNHVTNGRPVNPYSGFDHLRFTVTNAKQAASYYCTRLGFEHIAYRGLETGCRETAAHVVKQGEAIFVFESPIHPDSMQDMAAEIARRGDGVKDVAFTVKDCRAVYTKAIARGAKSIKEPEEITDEDGTIIMATLATYGDVQHTLIERKDYKGVFLPGYKDTLTALRYKDPLQSLLPHVPLQFIDHVVGNQADGEMNPIADFYEKAFDFHRFWSVDDKQVFTEYSALRSVVMADPEERIKVPINEPALGRKKSQIQEFVDFYGGAGVQHIAINTNDIITSVTNMKQRGCDFLTIPSSYYDTLRAALVNHNKVSKRPVIEDLDVLQSLNILVDYDENGYLLQIFTKPLEDRPTLFVEVIQRNNHNGFGAGNFKSLFESLEMEQDIRGNLTDMEQPSS
;
A
#
# COMPACT_ATOMS: atom_id res chain seq x y z
N MET A 1 -6.48 25.35 11.13
CA MET A 1 -7.09 25.25 12.48
C MET A 1 -8.13 24.13 12.49
N GLY A 2 -7.80 23.03 13.20
CA GLY A 2 -8.68 22.01 13.78
C GLY A 2 -9.74 21.30 12.92
N SER A 3 -9.50 20.04 12.51
CA SER A 3 -9.85 18.91 13.38
C SER A 3 -9.49 17.55 12.75
N ASP A 4 -8.74 16.76 13.52
CA ASP A 4 -8.49 15.32 13.44
C ASP A 4 -9.80 14.50 13.46
N ARG A 5 -10.57 14.47 12.37
CA ARG A 5 -11.84 13.71 12.35
C ARG A 5 -12.08 13.01 11.01
N LEU A 6 -12.36 11.71 11.11
CA LEU A 6 -12.82 10.79 10.05
C LEU A 6 -14.13 11.22 9.33
N TYR A 7 -14.67 12.40 9.64
CA TYR A 7 -15.94 12.93 9.16
C TYR A 7 -16.02 14.45 9.40
N SER A 8 -16.76 15.16 8.53
CA SER A 8 -17.13 16.56 8.76
C SER A 8 -18.36 16.63 9.68
N LYS A 9 -18.33 17.53 10.66
CA LYS A 9 -19.47 17.75 11.56
C LYS A 9 -20.54 18.61 10.88
N GLY A 10 -21.79 18.33 11.18
CA GLY A 10 -22.92 19.20 10.84
C GLY A 10 -23.93 19.30 11.97
N ARG A 11 -24.85 20.26 11.85
CA ARG A 11 -25.98 20.46 12.77
C ARG A 11 -27.29 20.41 12.02
N VAL A 12 -28.28 19.70 12.57
CA VAL A 12 -29.63 19.67 12.01
C VAL A 12 -30.36 20.97 12.34
N LEU A 13 -30.72 21.75 11.33
CA LEU A 13 -31.44 23.02 11.51
C LEU A 13 -32.94 22.83 11.60
N GLY A 14 -33.47 21.82 10.91
CA GLY A 14 -34.90 21.62 10.78
C GLY A 14 -35.23 20.68 9.63
N PHE A 15 -36.52 20.56 9.32
CA PHE A 15 -36.99 19.97 8.08
C PHE A 15 -37.25 21.04 7.02
N GLU A 16 -37.24 20.64 5.75
CA GLU A 16 -37.69 21.50 4.65
C GLU A 16 -39.13 21.95 4.91
N ARG A 17 -39.43 23.24 4.70
CA ARG A 17 -40.76 23.81 4.91
C ARG A 17 -41.20 24.65 3.71
N ALA A 18 -42.48 24.60 3.40
CA ALA A 18 -43.18 25.58 2.56
C ALA A 18 -44.00 26.51 3.47
N MET A 19 -44.73 27.48 2.89
CA MET A 19 -45.50 28.49 3.65
C MET A 19 -46.45 27.91 4.71
N ARG A 20 -46.98 26.69 4.51
CA ARG A 20 -47.97 26.07 5.42
C ARG A 20 -47.67 24.61 5.77
N THR A 21 -46.59 24.02 5.26
CA THR A 21 -46.32 22.58 5.39
C THR A 21 -44.84 22.31 5.68
N GLN A 22 -44.58 21.31 6.53
CA GLN A 22 -43.24 20.83 6.82
C GLN A 22 -43.06 19.43 6.19
N ASN A 23 -41.91 19.20 5.54
CA ASN A 23 -41.58 17.95 4.89
C ASN A 23 -40.49 17.19 5.69
N PRO A 24 -40.87 16.27 6.60
CA PRO A 24 -39.93 15.56 7.47
C PRO A 24 -38.98 14.61 6.73
N ASN A 25 -39.23 14.33 5.44
CA ASN A 25 -38.38 13.46 4.61
C ASN A 25 -37.08 14.17 4.18
N VAL A 26 -36.99 15.50 4.35
CA VAL A 26 -35.81 16.29 3.98
C VAL A 26 -35.37 17.14 5.16
N SER A 27 -34.17 16.87 5.67
CA SER A 27 -33.56 17.62 6.78
C SER A 27 -32.58 18.66 6.25
N LEU A 28 -32.60 19.87 6.82
CA LEU A 28 -31.64 20.93 6.55
C LEU A 28 -30.45 20.80 7.51
N ILE A 29 -29.24 20.75 6.96
CA ILE A 29 -28.01 20.54 7.72
C ILE A 29 -27.04 21.69 7.46
N GLN A 30 -26.60 22.38 8.52
CA GLN A 30 -25.45 23.28 8.44
C GLN A 30 -24.19 22.46 8.61
N VAL A 31 -23.30 22.49 7.62
CA VAL A 31 -21.97 21.87 7.75
C VAL A 31 -21.03 22.85 8.44
N GLU A 32 -20.27 22.38 9.43
CA GLU A 32 -19.33 23.19 10.18
C GLU A 32 -18.20 23.67 9.26
N GLY A 33 -17.89 24.97 9.29
CA GLY A 33 -16.85 25.58 8.43
C GLY A 33 -17.28 25.85 6.97
N VAL A 34 -18.51 25.55 6.58
CA VAL A 34 -19.02 25.74 5.21
C VAL A 34 -19.94 26.95 5.17
N GLN A 35 -19.56 27.98 4.44
CA GLN A 35 -20.30 29.25 4.40
C GLN A 35 -20.84 29.61 3.01
N THR A 36 -20.37 28.95 1.95
CA THR A 36 -20.80 29.24 0.57
C THR A 36 -21.50 28.04 -0.08
N THR A 37 -22.31 28.32 -1.11
CA THR A 37 -22.92 27.25 -1.92
C THR A 37 -21.88 26.40 -2.66
N LYS A 38 -20.76 27.00 -3.09
CA LYS A 38 -19.66 26.30 -3.77
C LYS A 38 -19.02 25.26 -2.84
N ASP A 39 -18.77 25.62 -1.60
CA ASP A 39 -18.20 24.70 -0.61
C ASP A 39 -19.20 23.60 -0.21
N ALA A 40 -20.49 23.93 -0.16
CA ALA A 40 -21.54 22.96 0.11
C ALA A 40 -21.70 21.91 -1.01
N GLN A 41 -21.32 22.23 -2.26
CA GLN A 41 -21.37 21.27 -3.38
C GLN A 41 -20.43 20.08 -3.17
N PHE A 42 -19.29 20.28 -2.48
CA PHE A 42 -18.39 19.19 -2.12
C PHE A 42 -19.11 18.06 -1.39
N TYR A 43 -20.12 18.39 -0.59
CA TYR A 43 -20.82 17.45 0.27
C TYR A 43 -21.96 16.68 -0.42
N LEU A 44 -22.26 16.96 -1.69
CA LEU A 44 -23.31 16.26 -2.41
C LEU A 44 -22.98 14.76 -2.58
N GLY A 45 -23.99 13.90 -2.37
CA GLY A 45 -23.85 12.45 -2.45
C GLY A 45 -23.19 11.78 -1.24
N LYS A 46 -22.49 12.55 -0.38
CA LYS A 46 -21.81 11.99 0.79
C LYS A 46 -22.81 11.40 1.80
N ARG A 47 -22.38 10.35 2.51
CA ARG A 47 -23.19 9.72 3.56
C ARG A 47 -23.21 10.60 4.80
N ILE A 48 -24.34 10.62 5.48
CA ILE A 48 -24.52 11.35 6.73
C ILE A 48 -25.15 10.43 7.78
N ALA A 49 -24.68 10.53 9.02
CA ALA A 49 -25.12 9.73 10.14
C ALA A 49 -25.63 10.62 11.28
N TYR A 50 -26.82 10.32 11.78
CA TYR A 50 -27.28 10.80 13.08
C TYR A 50 -27.09 9.68 14.10
N VAL A 51 -26.19 9.88 15.06
CA VAL A 51 -25.86 8.91 16.12
C VAL A 51 -26.55 9.36 17.41
N TYR A 52 -27.33 8.47 18.03
CA TYR A 52 -28.03 8.76 19.29
C TYR A 52 -27.98 7.57 20.25
N ARG A 53 -28.12 7.84 21.54
CA ARG A 53 -28.21 6.81 22.58
C ARG A 53 -29.69 6.47 22.84
N ALA A 54 -30.05 5.19 22.69
CA ALA A 54 -31.36 4.64 23.01
C ALA A 54 -31.42 4.12 24.45
N GLN A 55 -32.63 4.01 25.01
CA GLN A 55 -32.82 3.49 26.38
C GLN A 55 -32.58 1.98 26.46
N ARG A 56 -33.08 1.22 25.47
CA ARG A 56 -32.92 -0.24 25.39
C ARG A 56 -31.61 -0.64 24.72
N GLU A 57 -30.91 -1.59 25.32
CA GLU A 57 -29.72 -2.21 24.77
C GLU A 57 -30.07 -3.27 23.72
N ILE A 58 -29.32 -3.29 22.61
CA ILE A 58 -29.44 -4.28 21.54
C ILE A 58 -28.02 -4.59 21.11
N ASN A 59 -27.64 -5.87 21.09
CA ASN A 59 -26.31 -6.34 20.71
C ASN A 59 -25.18 -5.64 21.49
N GLY A 60 -25.31 -5.55 22.82
CA GLY A 60 -24.27 -4.96 23.68
C GLY A 60 -24.11 -3.44 23.58
N SER A 61 -24.98 -2.74 22.83
CA SER A 61 -24.87 -1.30 22.62
C SER A 61 -26.20 -0.57 22.75
N LYS A 62 -26.15 0.59 23.40
CA LYS A 62 -27.23 1.58 23.44
C LYS A 62 -27.13 2.60 22.31
N LEU A 63 -26.07 2.57 21.49
CA LEU A 63 -25.92 3.51 20.37
C LEU A 63 -26.73 3.04 19.16
N ARG A 64 -27.40 3.99 18.52
CA ARG A 64 -28.19 3.80 17.30
C ARG A 64 -27.77 4.83 16.28
N VAL A 65 -27.86 4.45 15.01
CA VAL A 65 -27.48 5.32 13.89
C VAL A 65 -28.60 5.36 12.88
N ILE A 66 -29.02 6.57 12.51
CA ILE A 66 -29.89 6.80 11.36
C ILE A 66 -29.02 7.33 10.23
N TRP A 67 -28.92 6.53 9.16
CA TRP A 67 -28.14 6.86 7.98
C TRP A 67 -28.96 7.65 6.97
N GLY A 68 -28.30 8.58 6.29
CA GLY A 68 -28.83 9.34 5.18
C GLY A 68 -27.78 9.67 4.14
N ARG A 69 -28.17 10.48 3.17
CA ARG A 69 -27.28 11.08 2.17
C ARG A 69 -27.61 12.54 1.96
N ILE A 70 -26.58 13.31 1.63
CA ILE A 70 -26.74 14.71 1.24
C ILE A 70 -27.21 14.74 -0.21
N ALA A 71 -28.38 15.33 -0.44
CA ALA A 71 -29.07 15.30 -1.72
C ALA A 71 -28.80 16.55 -2.56
N ARG A 72 -28.89 17.75 -1.96
CA ARG A 72 -28.78 19.04 -2.68
C ARG A 72 -28.24 20.12 -1.75
N THR A 73 -27.71 21.21 -2.29
CA THR A 73 -27.43 22.44 -1.53
C THR A 73 -28.74 23.18 -1.23
N HIS A 74 -28.72 24.09 -0.25
CA HIS A 74 -29.86 24.91 0.14
C HIS A 74 -29.43 26.34 0.47
N GLY A 75 -30.04 27.32 -0.21
CA GLY A 75 -29.73 28.73 -0.01
C GLY A 75 -28.28 29.08 -0.40
N THR A 76 -27.76 30.16 0.17
CA THR A 76 -26.43 30.72 -0.12
C THR A 76 -25.40 30.48 0.98
N ASN A 77 -25.81 30.04 2.17
CA ASN A 77 -25.01 30.07 3.40
C ASN A 77 -24.40 28.71 3.78
N GLY A 78 -24.10 27.86 2.78
CA GLY A 78 -23.45 26.58 3.04
C GLY A 78 -24.34 25.47 3.63
N VAL A 79 -25.66 25.66 3.63
CA VAL A 79 -26.63 24.65 4.12
C VAL A 79 -26.86 23.58 3.05
N VAL A 80 -27.06 22.33 3.47
CA VAL A 80 -27.39 21.21 2.58
C VAL A 80 -28.71 20.53 2.98
N LYS A 81 -29.41 19.96 2.00
CA LYS A 81 -30.58 19.09 2.18
C LYS A 81 -30.12 17.64 2.27
N ALA A 82 -30.40 16.98 3.39
CA ALA A 82 -30.15 15.55 3.58
C ALA A 82 -31.45 14.75 3.59
N ARG A 83 -31.42 13.54 3.01
CA ARG A 83 -32.49 12.55 3.10
C ARG A 83 -32.01 11.37 3.92
N PHE A 84 -32.70 11.08 5.02
CA PHE A 84 -32.41 9.94 5.88
C PHE A 84 -33.27 8.74 5.50
N ARG A 85 -32.75 7.52 5.69
CA ARG A 85 -33.47 6.26 5.43
C ARG A 85 -34.72 6.12 6.28
N LYS A 86 -34.70 6.71 7.47
CA LYS A 86 -35.86 6.90 8.35
C LYS A 86 -35.90 8.38 8.71
N ASN A 87 -37.08 8.97 8.75
CA ASN A 87 -37.24 10.37 9.14
C ASN A 87 -36.63 10.59 10.52
N LEU A 88 -35.89 11.69 10.66
CA LEU A 88 -35.35 12.04 11.96
C LEU A 88 -36.51 12.45 12.89
N PRO A 89 -36.42 12.15 14.19
CA PRO A 89 -37.43 12.62 15.14
C PRO A 89 -37.31 14.13 15.36
N PRO A 90 -38.39 14.89 15.60
CA PRO A 90 -38.35 16.35 15.76
C PRO A 90 -37.39 16.85 16.85
N LYS A 91 -37.14 16.04 17.90
CA LYS A 91 -36.16 16.33 18.97
C LYS A 91 -34.70 16.42 18.50
N VAL A 92 -34.44 16.18 17.22
CA VAL A 92 -33.09 16.20 16.62
C VAL A 92 -32.61 17.61 16.27
N PHE A 93 -33.46 18.63 16.29
CA PHE A 93 -33.05 19.98 15.90
C PHE A 93 -31.95 20.50 16.85
N GLY A 94 -30.89 21.07 16.28
CA GLY A 94 -29.66 21.44 16.97
C GLY A 94 -28.69 20.29 17.23
N ALA A 95 -29.10 19.03 17.07
CA ALA A 95 -28.23 17.88 17.29
C ALA A 95 -27.16 17.74 16.20
N SER A 96 -26.02 17.18 16.59
CA SER A 96 -24.90 16.93 15.69
C SER A 96 -25.13 15.72 14.81
N VAL A 97 -24.68 15.84 13.56
CA VAL A 97 -24.60 14.77 12.56
C VAL A 97 -23.18 14.66 12.04
N ARG A 98 -22.83 13.48 11.52
CA ARG A 98 -21.49 13.16 11.00
C ARG A 98 -21.58 12.90 9.51
N ILE A 99 -20.85 13.66 8.70
CA ILE A 99 -20.82 13.53 7.24
C ILE A 99 -19.51 12.84 6.89
N THR A 100 -19.57 11.62 6.39
CA THR A 100 -18.37 10.88 6.06
C THR A 100 -17.81 11.37 4.72
N PRO A 101 -16.49 11.27 4.49
CA PRO A 101 -15.93 11.39 3.15
C PRO A 101 -16.66 10.45 2.19
N SER A 102 -16.78 10.85 0.92
CA SER A 102 -17.43 10.02 -0.10
C SER A 102 -16.37 9.18 -0.79
N LEU A 103 -16.62 7.89 -0.88
CA LEU A 103 -15.99 6.93 -1.80
C LEU A 103 -16.59 7.01 -3.21
N ASN A 104 -17.40 8.02 -3.53
CA ASN A 104 -18.05 8.15 -4.84
C ASN A 104 -18.22 9.62 -5.22
N HIS A 105 -17.38 10.13 -6.12
CA HIS A 105 -17.78 11.23 -6.98
C HIS A 105 -18.79 10.67 -7.99
N VAL A 106 -20.03 11.15 -7.93
CA VAL A 106 -21.02 10.93 -8.99
C VAL A 106 -20.72 11.92 -10.11
N THR A 107 -19.86 11.51 -11.03
CA THR A 107 -20.10 11.73 -12.46
C THR A 107 -20.87 10.52 -12.97
N ASN A 108 -21.68 10.67 -14.01
CA ASN A 108 -22.38 9.55 -14.63
C ASN A 108 -21.35 8.48 -15.05
N GLY A 109 -21.47 7.27 -14.48
CA GLY A 109 -20.51 6.18 -14.60
C GLY A 109 -19.64 6.04 -13.35
N ARG A 110 -19.64 4.86 -12.70
CA ARG A 110 -18.57 4.54 -11.74
C ARG A 110 -17.24 4.76 -12.48
N PRO A 111 -16.20 5.34 -11.85
CA PRO A 111 -14.87 5.30 -12.42
C PRO A 111 -14.56 3.83 -12.71
N VAL A 112 -14.44 3.48 -13.99
CA VAL A 112 -14.04 2.13 -14.37
C VAL A 112 -12.61 2.00 -13.87
N ASN A 113 -12.36 1.07 -12.95
CA ASN A 113 -11.00 0.80 -12.52
C ASN A 113 -10.21 0.24 -13.71
N PRO A 114 -9.21 0.97 -14.24
CA PRO A 114 -8.43 0.49 -15.35
C PRO A 114 -7.35 -0.50 -14.90
N TYR A 115 -7.06 -0.59 -13.60
CA TYR A 115 -6.00 -1.42 -13.05
C TYR A 115 -6.53 -2.81 -12.68
N SER A 116 -5.76 -3.84 -13.04
CA SER A 116 -6.06 -5.23 -12.69
C SER A 116 -5.25 -5.72 -11.49
N GLY A 117 -4.09 -5.11 -11.22
CA GLY A 117 -3.17 -5.46 -10.13
C GLY A 117 -1.73 -5.04 -10.46
N PHE A 118 -0.80 -5.42 -9.58
CA PHE A 118 0.63 -5.40 -9.89
C PHE A 118 0.93 -6.40 -11.01
N ASP A 119 1.78 -6.01 -11.96
CA ASP A 119 2.20 -6.87 -13.07
C ASP A 119 3.49 -7.64 -12.72
N HIS A 120 4.52 -6.87 -12.39
CA HIS A 120 5.82 -7.34 -11.93
C HIS A 120 6.58 -6.18 -11.30
N LEU A 121 7.65 -6.47 -10.56
CA LEU A 121 8.62 -5.47 -10.11
C LEU A 121 9.95 -5.71 -10.82
N ARG A 122 10.53 -4.67 -11.41
CA ARG A 122 11.86 -4.73 -12.03
C ARG A 122 12.88 -4.10 -11.10
N PHE A 123 13.97 -4.81 -10.86
CA PHE A 123 15.12 -4.40 -10.08
C PHE A 123 16.27 -4.11 -11.03
N THR A 124 17.00 -3.03 -10.78
CA THR A 124 18.36 -2.91 -11.30
C THR A 124 19.31 -3.34 -10.19
N VAL A 125 20.20 -4.24 -10.55
CA VAL A 125 21.06 -4.93 -9.59
C VAL A 125 22.47 -5.08 -10.16
N THR A 126 23.43 -5.22 -9.27
CA THR A 126 24.85 -5.38 -9.61
C THR A 126 25.08 -6.70 -10.35
N ASN A 127 24.36 -7.76 -9.98
CA ASN A 127 24.43 -9.06 -10.64
C ASN A 127 23.07 -9.76 -10.69
N ALA A 128 22.38 -9.66 -11.82
CA ALA A 128 21.04 -10.19 -12.03
C ALA A 128 20.95 -11.71 -11.84
N LYS A 129 22.00 -12.45 -12.19
CA LYS A 129 22.04 -13.91 -12.04
C LYS A 129 22.09 -14.31 -10.57
N GLN A 130 22.96 -13.67 -9.79
CA GLN A 130 23.09 -13.94 -8.36
C GLN A 130 21.88 -13.46 -7.57
N ALA A 131 21.35 -12.27 -7.89
CA ALA A 131 20.12 -11.77 -7.29
C ALA A 131 18.98 -12.75 -7.51
N ALA A 132 18.71 -13.16 -8.75
CA ALA A 132 17.65 -14.14 -9.03
C ALA A 132 17.86 -15.47 -8.28
N SER A 133 19.10 -15.98 -8.24
CA SER A 133 19.42 -17.19 -7.47
C SER A 133 19.15 -17.03 -5.97
N TYR A 134 19.47 -15.88 -5.37
CA TYR A 134 19.18 -15.59 -3.97
C TYR A 134 17.66 -15.64 -3.68
N TYR A 135 16.85 -14.97 -4.50
CA TYR A 135 15.39 -14.96 -4.32
C TYR A 135 14.78 -16.36 -4.56
N CYS A 136 15.30 -17.12 -5.51
CA CYS A 136 14.86 -18.51 -5.71
C CYS A 136 15.20 -19.42 -4.53
N THR A 137 16.44 -19.35 -4.04
CA THR A 137 16.92 -20.23 -2.98
C THR A 137 16.35 -19.85 -1.62
N ARG A 138 16.37 -18.56 -1.25
CA ARG A 138 15.96 -18.07 0.08
C ARG A 138 14.47 -17.83 0.22
N LEU A 139 13.84 -17.21 -0.78
CA LEU A 139 12.42 -16.80 -0.72
C LEU A 139 11.49 -17.79 -1.43
N GLY A 140 12.05 -18.78 -2.15
CA GLY A 140 11.28 -19.84 -2.80
C GLY A 140 10.72 -19.48 -4.16
N PHE A 141 11.23 -18.44 -4.82
CA PHE A 141 10.87 -18.13 -6.20
C PHE A 141 11.40 -19.17 -7.21
N GLU A 142 10.86 -19.15 -8.42
CA GLU A 142 11.28 -20.01 -9.51
C GLU A 142 11.65 -19.18 -10.75
N HIS A 143 12.72 -19.55 -11.45
CA HIS A 143 13.03 -18.93 -12.74
C HIS A 143 11.99 -19.30 -13.80
N ILE A 144 11.40 -18.30 -14.46
CA ILE A 144 10.40 -18.53 -15.50
C ILE A 144 10.82 -18.04 -16.88
N ALA A 145 11.58 -16.95 -16.95
CA ALA A 145 12.02 -16.38 -18.23
C ALA A 145 13.37 -15.69 -18.13
N TYR A 146 14.01 -15.50 -19.27
CA TYR A 146 15.31 -14.86 -19.39
C TYR A 146 15.39 -14.02 -20.67
N ARG A 147 16.12 -12.91 -20.58
CA ARG A 147 16.55 -12.11 -21.72
C ARG A 147 18.02 -11.73 -21.53
N GLY A 148 18.87 -11.96 -22.52
CA GLY A 148 20.30 -11.64 -22.48
C GLY A 148 21.02 -12.11 -23.73
N LEU A 149 22.32 -12.39 -23.64
CA LEU A 149 23.17 -12.67 -24.82
C LEU A 149 22.61 -13.83 -25.65
N GLU A 150 22.20 -14.90 -24.97
CA GLU A 150 21.65 -16.14 -25.54
C GLU A 150 20.29 -15.94 -26.22
N THR A 151 19.60 -14.84 -25.91
CA THR A 151 18.32 -14.46 -26.52
C THR A 151 18.44 -13.24 -27.44
N GLY A 152 19.66 -12.77 -27.71
CA GLY A 152 19.94 -11.65 -28.64
C GLY A 152 19.99 -10.26 -27.99
N CYS A 153 19.75 -10.13 -26.68
CA CYS A 153 19.89 -8.86 -25.97
C CYS A 153 21.34 -8.68 -25.52
N ARG A 154 22.03 -7.66 -26.08
CA ARG A 154 23.48 -7.45 -25.85
C ARG A 154 23.81 -6.40 -24.80
N GLU A 155 22.83 -5.59 -24.41
CA GLU A 155 23.02 -4.46 -23.48
C GLU A 155 22.78 -4.87 -22.02
N THR A 156 21.71 -5.64 -21.76
CA THR A 156 21.33 -6.08 -20.42
C THR A 156 21.04 -7.57 -20.34
N ALA A 157 21.22 -8.14 -19.15
CA ALA A 157 20.75 -9.47 -18.78
C ALA A 157 19.61 -9.31 -17.77
N ALA A 158 18.46 -9.91 -18.06
CA ALA A 158 17.27 -9.88 -17.23
C ALA A 158 16.82 -11.31 -16.87
N HIS A 159 16.79 -11.61 -15.57
CA HIS A 159 16.29 -12.86 -15.02
C HIS A 159 14.91 -12.64 -14.42
N VAL A 160 13.90 -13.35 -14.93
CA VAL A 160 12.52 -13.28 -14.43
C VAL A 160 12.26 -14.45 -13.53
N VAL A 161 11.84 -14.16 -12.30
CA VAL A 161 11.46 -15.16 -11.30
C VAL A 161 10.01 -14.94 -10.85
N LYS A 162 9.31 -16.03 -10.51
CA LYS A 162 7.90 -16.01 -10.12
C LYS A 162 7.65 -16.91 -8.91
N GLN A 163 6.76 -16.49 -8.02
CA GLN A 163 6.14 -17.33 -7.00
C GLN A 163 4.67 -16.93 -6.85
N GLY A 164 3.76 -17.88 -6.92
CA GLY A 164 2.33 -17.59 -7.13
C GLY A 164 2.15 -16.68 -8.36
N GLU A 165 1.56 -15.51 -8.20
CA GLU A 165 1.48 -14.41 -9.18
C GLU A 165 2.48 -13.27 -8.93
N ALA A 166 3.31 -13.33 -7.89
CA ALA A 166 4.38 -12.34 -7.68
C ALA A 166 5.52 -12.58 -8.68
N ILE A 167 5.82 -11.60 -9.53
CA ILE A 167 6.87 -11.67 -10.56
C ILE A 167 7.92 -10.59 -10.30
N PHE A 168 9.18 -11.00 -10.23
CA PHE A 168 10.35 -10.12 -10.12
C PHE A 168 11.28 -10.27 -11.32
N VAL A 169 11.80 -9.15 -11.81
CA VAL A 169 12.76 -9.08 -12.91
C VAL A 169 14.05 -8.46 -12.41
N PHE A 170 15.12 -9.23 -12.34
CA PHE A 170 16.45 -8.71 -11.98
C PHE A 170 17.21 -8.38 -13.25
N GLU A 171 17.61 -7.13 -13.42
CA GLU A 171 18.29 -6.66 -14.62
C GLU A 171 19.66 -6.03 -14.29
N SER A 172 20.68 -6.37 -15.07
CA SER A 172 22.03 -5.81 -14.98
C SER A 172 22.60 -5.46 -16.35
N PRO A 173 23.47 -4.45 -16.46
CA PRO A 173 24.25 -4.21 -17.68
C PRO A 173 25.18 -5.41 -17.97
N ILE A 174 25.37 -5.73 -19.25
CA ILE A 174 26.32 -6.77 -19.68
C ILE A 174 27.63 -6.15 -20.14
N HIS A 175 27.56 -5.16 -21.03
CA HIS A 175 28.74 -4.55 -21.61
C HIS A 175 29.22 -3.38 -20.72
N PRO A 176 30.52 -3.29 -20.38
CA PRO A 176 31.04 -2.25 -19.47
C PRO A 176 30.70 -0.82 -19.87
N ASP A 177 30.68 -0.55 -21.17
CA ASP A 177 30.41 0.78 -21.72
C ASP A 177 28.93 1.03 -22.07
N SER A 178 28.06 0.03 -21.89
CA SER A 178 26.62 0.17 -22.12
C SER A 178 25.88 0.52 -20.84
N MET A 179 24.73 1.18 -20.95
CA MET A 179 23.84 1.43 -19.82
C MET A 179 24.53 2.17 -18.66
N GLN A 180 25.37 3.17 -18.96
CA GLN A 180 26.13 3.94 -17.97
C GLN A 180 25.23 4.58 -16.89
N ASP A 181 24.05 5.06 -17.28
CA ASP A 181 23.06 5.60 -16.33
C ASP A 181 22.58 4.53 -15.33
N MET A 182 22.34 3.30 -15.80
CA MET A 182 21.95 2.17 -14.97
C MET A 182 23.09 1.78 -14.00
N ALA A 183 24.33 1.75 -14.48
CA ALA A 183 25.49 1.45 -13.67
C ALA A 183 25.74 2.52 -12.59
N ALA A 184 25.61 3.81 -12.95
CA ALA A 184 25.73 4.92 -12.02
C ALA A 184 24.60 4.91 -10.97
N GLU A 185 23.38 4.56 -11.38
CA GLU A 185 22.25 4.38 -10.47
C GLU A 185 22.52 3.26 -9.45
N ILE A 186 22.93 2.07 -9.91
CA ILE A 186 23.29 0.92 -9.06
C ILE A 186 24.40 1.32 -8.08
N ALA A 187 25.43 2.02 -8.54
CA ALA A 187 26.51 2.48 -7.67
C ALA A 187 26.01 3.42 -6.56
N ARG A 188 25.11 4.34 -6.90
CA ARG A 188 24.55 5.30 -5.93
C ARG A 188 23.63 4.63 -4.92
N ARG A 189 22.66 3.82 -5.35
CA ARG A 189 21.58 3.31 -4.48
C ARG A 189 21.74 1.86 -4.02
N GLY A 190 22.67 1.11 -4.62
CA GLY A 190 22.75 -0.33 -4.48
C GLY A 190 21.74 -1.06 -5.35
N ASP A 191 21.57 -2.35 -5.08
CA ASP A 191 20.53 -3.16 -5.69
C ASP A 191 19.14 -2.67 -5.22
N GLY A 192 18.12 -2.72 -6.08
CA GLY A 192 16.77 -2.34 -5.63
C GLY A 192 15.77 -2.11 -6.75
N VAL A 193 14.52 -1.85 -6.38
CA VAL A 193 13.41 -1.70 -7.32
C VAL A 193 13.56 -0.44 -8.16
N LYS A 194 13.53 -0.62 -9.47
CA LYS A 194 13.49 0.45 -10.48
C LYS A 194 12.08 0.69 -11.00
N ASP A 195 11.30 -0.37 -11.22
CA ASP A 195 9.95 -0.26 -11.78
C ASP A 195 8.95 -1.06 -10.96
N VAL A 196 7.80 -0.44 -10.69
CA VAL A 196 6.61 -1.12 -10.16
C VAL A 196 5.57 -1.10 -11.26
N ALA A 197 5.44 -2.21 -12.00
CA ALA A 197 4.57 -2.27 -13.16
C ALA A 197 3.12 -2.61 -12.78
N PHE A 198 2.16 -2.06 -13.54
CA PHE A 198 0.72 -2.28 -13.34
C PHE A 198 0.08 -2.89 -14.58
N THR A 199 -0.66 -3.97 -14.41
CA THR A 199 -1.50 -4.50 -15.47
C THR A 199 -2.72 -3.60 -15.62
N VAL A 200 -2.95 -3.05 -16.82
CA VAL A 200 -4.07 -2.15 -17.13
C VAL A 200 -4.90 -2.66 -18.30
N LYS A 201 -6.17 -2.27 -18.33
CA LYS A 201 -7.11 -2.63 -19.40
C LYS A 201 -6.91 -1.84 -20.69
N ASP A 202 -6.44 -0.59 -20.58
CA ASP A 202 -6.17 0.31 -21.71
C ASP A 202 -4.97 1.20 -21.34
N CYS A 203 -3.79 0.83 -21.83
CA CYS A 203 -2.54 1.51 -21.53
C CYS A 203 -2.52 2.94 -22.08
N ARG A 204 -3.03 3.13 -23.31
CA ARG A 204 -3.00 4.44 -23.98
C ARG A 204 -3.91 5.43 -23.24
N ALA A 205 -5.09 5.00 -22.80
CA ALA A 205 -6.02 5.84 -22.07
C ALA A 205 -5.48 6.25 -20.69
N VAL A 206 -4.94 5.30 -19.92
CA VAL A 206 -4.34 5.59 -18.60
C VAL A 206 -3.15 6.53 -18.75
N TYR A 207 -2.25 6.26 -19.69
CA TYR A 207 -1.10 7.13 -19.97
C TYR A 207 -1.54 8.55 -20.35
N THR A 208 -2.43 8.69 -21.33
CA THR A 208 -2.88 10.01 -21.82
C THR A 208 -3.50 10.83 -20.69
N LYS A 209 -4.30 10.18 -19.84
CA LYS A 209 -4.92 10.81 -18.68
C LYS A 209 -3.89 11.26 -17.65
N ALA A 210 -2.89 10.42 -17.36
CA ALA A 210 -1.81 10.75 -16.43
C ALA A 210 -0.98 11.95 -16.91
N ILE A 211 -0.57 11.95 -18.18
CA ILE A 211 0.18 13.07 -18.79
C ILE A 211 -0.62 14.37 -18.75
N ALA A 212 -1.91 14.32 -19.14
CA ALA A 212 -2.79 15.49 -19.09
C ALA A 212 -2.96 16.07 -17.67
N ARG A 213 -2.59 15.33 -16.63
CA ARG A 213 -2.67 15.71 -15.21
C ARG A 213 -1.31 15.93 -14.56
N GLY A 214 -0.26 16.08 -15.37
CA GLY A 214 1.07 16.48 -14.93
C GLY A 214 2.02 15.34 -14.60
N ALA A 215 1.69 14.08 -14.96
CA ALA A 215 2.68 13.01 -14.89
C ALA A 215 3.79 13.24 -15.94
N LYS A 216 5.02 12.85 -15.59
CA LYS A 216 6.18 12.94 -16.49
C LYS A 216 6.34 11.63 -17.25
N SER A 217 6.36 11.72 -18.58
CA SER A 217 6.64 10.57 -19.45
C SER A 217 8.11 10.16 -19.37
N ILE A 218 8.34 8.86 -19.29
CA ILE A 218 9.64 8.23 -19.57
C ILE A 218 9.61 7.56 -20.94
N LYS A 219 8.52 6.85 -21.25
CA LYS A 219 8.31 6.19 -22.54
C LYS A 219 6.83 6.26 -22.93
N GLU A 220 6.56 6.78 -24.13
CA GLU A 220 5.19 6.84 -24.68
C GLU A 220 4.64 5.44 -24.99
N PRO A 221 3.30 5.26 -25.07
CA PRO A 221 2.69 3.97 -25.35
C PRO A 221 3.14 3.37 -26.68
N GLU A 222 3.84 2.24 -26.59
CA GLU A 222 4.36 1.48 -27.72
C GLU A 222 3.71 0.09 -27.78
N GLU A 223 3.40 -0.36 -28.99
CA GLU A 223 2.98 -1.73 -29.26
C GLU A 223 4.20 -2.60 -29.53
N ILE A 224 4.32 -3.70 -28.80
CA ILE A 224 5.41 -4.66 -28.91
C ILE A 224 4.79 -6.02 -29.22
N THR A 225 5.24 -6.66 -30.30
CA THR A 225 4.66 -7.90 -30.82
C THR A 225 5.75 -8.93 -31.06
N ASP A 226 5.45 -10.19 -30.75
CA ASP A 226 6.22 -11.36 -31.16
C ASP A 226 5.26 -12.50 -31.58
N GLU A 227 5.77 -13.74 -31.71
CA GLU A 227 4.96 -14.90 -32.06
C GLU A 227 3.79 -15.21 -31.12
N ASP A 228 3.83 -14.75 -29.87
CA ASP A 228 2.85 -15.07 -28.84
C ASP A 228 1.76 -14.00 -28.66
N GLY A 229 1.81 -12.91 -29.44
CA GLY A 229 0.78 -11.88 -29.49
C GLY A 229 1.35 -10.46 -29.32
N THR A 230 0.50 -9.54 -28.85
CA THR A 230 0.87 -8.12 -28.72
C THR A 230 0.63 -7.60 -27.30
N ILE A 231 1.52 -6.72 -26.85
CA ILE A 231 1.32 -5.92 -25.65
C ILE A 231 1.44 -4.43 -25.97
N ILE A 232 0.83 -3.59 -25.15
CA ILE A 232 1.08 -2.14 -25.12
C ILE A 232 1.76 -1.79 -23.81
N MET A 233 2.87 -1.05 -23.89
CA MET A 233 3.61 -0.58 -22.72
C MET A 233 3.81 0.92 -22.77
N ALA A 234 3.67 1.58 -21.62
CA ALA A 234 4.06 2.98 -21.43
C ALA A 234 4.68 3.15 -20.04
N THR A 235 5.63 4.07 -19.89
CA THR A 235 6.34 4.27 -18.63
C THR A 235 6.25 5.71 -18.16
N LEU A 236 5.89 5.90 -16.90
CA LEU A 236 5.74 7.18 -16.23
C LEU A 236 6.69 7.26 -15.03
N ALA A 237 7.28 8.43 -14.78
CA ALA A 237 8.09 8.66 -13.58
C ALA A 237 7.20 8.79 -12.33
N THR A 238 7.72 8.41 -11.16
CA THR A 238 7.11 8.68 -9.86
C THR A 238 8.14 9.30 -8.90
N TYR A 239 8.23 8.84 -7.65
CA TYR A 239 9.20 9.27 -6.67
C TYR A 239 10.61 8.73 -6.92
N GLY A 240 11.61 9.54 -6.59
CA GLY A 240 13.03 9.19 -6.78
C GLY A 240 13.29 8.75 -8.22
N ASP A 241 13.99 7.63 -8.36
CA ASP A 241 14.25 7.01 -9.66
C ASP A 241 13.24 5.91 -10.02
N VAL A 242 12.23 5.70 -9.18
CA VAL A 242 11.20 4.68 -9.39
C VAL A 242 10.26 5.13 -10.50
N GLN A 243 9.84 4.16 -11.31
CA GLN A 243 8.92 4.35 -12.42
C GLN A 243 7.75 3.35 -12.34
N HIS A 244 6.67 3.71 -13.04
CA HIS A 244 5.54 2.82 -13.26
C HIS A 244 5.42 2.51 -14.74
N THR A 245 5.55 1.23 -15.08
CA THR A 245 5.21 0.75 -16.42
C THR A 245 3.79 0.20 -16.44
N LEU A 246 2.97 0.76 -17.33
CA LEU A 246 1.62 0.30 -17.61
C LEU A 246 1.68 -0.81 -18.65
N ILE A 247 1.06 -1.97 -18.38
CA ILE A 247 1.07 -3.14 -19.26
C ILE A 247 -0.36 -3.50 -19.64
N GLU A 248 -0.68 -3.41 -20.93
CA GLU A 248 -1.90 -3.97 -21.50
C GLU A 248 -1.53 -5.18 -22.39
N ARG A 249 -2.00 -6.38 -22.02
CA ARG A 249 -1.81 -7.59 -22.86
C ARG A 249 -3.01 -7.76 -23.79
N LYS A 250 -2.79 -7.75 -25.11
CA LYS A 250 -3.80 -8.01 -26.14
C LYS A 250 -3.66 -9.45 -26.63
N ASP A 251 -4.34 -10.37 -25.95
CA ASP A 251 -4.30 -11.81 -26.20
C ASP A 251 -2.88 -12.41 -26.23
N TYR A 252 -1.95 -11.79 -25.49
CA TYR A 252 -0.56 -12.24 -25.39
C TYR A 252 -0.45 -13.52 -24.53
N LYS A 253 0.17 -14.56 -25.08
CA LYS A 253 0.28 -15.90 -24.48
C LYS A 253 1.70 -16.32 -24.11
N GLY A 254 2.67 -15.43 -24.32
CA GLY A 254 4.07 -15.73 -24.10
C GLY A 254 4.39 -15.87 -22.62
N VAL A 255 5.58 -16.40 -22.34
CA VAL A 255 6.00 -16.75 -20.96
C VAL A 255 6.02 -15.55 -20.00
N PHE A 256 6.27 -14.34 -20.51
CA PHE A 256 6.28 -13.12 -19.70
C PHE A 256 5.94 -11.85 -20.51
N LEU A 257 6.91 -11.36 -21.29
CA LEU A 257 6.82 -10.20 -22.17
C LEU A 257 7.62 -10.48 -23.46
N PRO A 258 7.36 -9.76 -24.57
CA PRO A 258 8.10 -9.99 -25.80
C PRO A 258 9.61 -9.85 -25.64
N GLY A 259 10.34 -10.72 -26.32
CA GLY A 259 11.81 -10.78 -26.28
C GLY A 259 12.38 -11.52 -25.06
N TYR A 260 11.54 -12.03 -24.17
CA TYR A 260 11.94 -13.00 -23.15
C TYR A 260 11.68 -14.42 -23.63
N LYS A 261 12.59 -15.33 -23.34
CA LYS A 261 12.44 -16.77 -23.61
C LYS A 261 12.31 -17.53 -22.30
N ASP A 262 11.63 -18.67 -22.31
CA ASP A 262 11.55 -19.51 -21.12
C ASP A 262 12.96 -19.95 -20.67
N THR A 263 13.17 -20.10 -19.36
CA THR A 263 14.50 -20.34 -18.80
C THR A 263 15.15 -21.62 -19.32
N LEU A 264 14.37 -22.69 -19.55
CA LEU A 264 14.90 -23.97 -20.03
C LEU A 264 15.42 -23.84 -21.47
N THR A 265 14.68 -23.15 -22.33
CA THR A 265 15.12 -22.88 -23.71
C THR A 265 16.31 -21.92 -23.73
N ALA A 266 16.26 -20.86 -22.93
CA ALA A 266 17.23 -19.76 -22.99
C ALA A 266 18.57 -20.11 -22.33
N LEU A 267 18.53 -20.64 -21.11
CA LEU A 267 19.72 -20.94 -20.30
C LEU A 267 20.10 -22.42 -20.30
N ARG A 268 19.21 -23.31 -20.80
CA ARG A 268 19.41 -24.77 -20.78
C ARG A 268 19.76 -25.30 -19.38
N TYR A 269 19.20 -24.64 -18.37
CA TYR A 269 19.52 -24.85 -16.97
C TYR A 269 18.25 -24.93 -16.14
N LYS A 270 18.19 -25.94 -15.28
CA LYS A 270 17.22 -26.06 -14.20
C LYS A 270 18.00 -26.22 -12.91
N ASP A 271 17.75 -25.34 -11.95
CA ASP A 271 18.48 -25.40 -10.68
C ASP A 271 18.08 -26.67 -9.90
N PRO A 272 19.00 -27.63 -9.68
CA PRO A 272 18.68 -28.85 -8.96
C PRO A 272 18.30 -28.59 -7.49
N LEU A 273 18.81 -27.50 -6.88
CA LEU A 273 18.50 -27.16 -5.49
C LEU A 273 17.02 -26.91 -5.28
N GLN A 274 16.32 -26.40 -6.29
CA GLN A 274 14.88 -26.13 -6.21
C GLN A 274 14.08 -27.37 -5.80
N SER A 275 14.49 -28.55 -6.27
CA SER A 275 13.84 -29.82 -5.94
C SER A 275 14.13 -30.34 -4.51
N LEU A 276 15.18 -29.82 -3.88
CA LEU A 276 15.63 -30.23 -2.54
C LEU A 276 15.12 -29.29 -1.45
N LEU A 277 14.71 -28.07 -1.81
CA LEU A 277 14.30 -27.04 -0.85
C LEU A 277 12.77 -27.09 -0.60
N PRO A 278 12.32 -26.87 0.65
CA PRO A 278 10.90 -26.95 1.00
C PRO A 278 10.09 -25.85 0.30
N HIS A 279 8.92 -26.17 -0.25
CA HIS A 279 8.09 -25.20 -0.99
C HIS A 279 7.61 -24.04 -0.10
N VAL A 280 7.69 -22.79 -0.59
CA VAL A 280 7.19 -21.60 0.14
C VAL A 280 5.90 -21.12 -0.53
N PRO A 281 4.72 -21.26 0.11
CA PRO A 281 3.42 -20.95 -0.52
C PRO A 281 3.10 -19.45 -0.51
N LEU A 282 3.96 -18.62 -1.11
CA LEU A 282 3.65 -17.22 -1.39
C LEU A 282 2.72 -17.13 -2.60
N GLN A 283 1.90 -16.08 -2.64
CA GLN A 283 0.84 -15.89 -3.62
C GLN A 283 1.08 -14.68 -4.50
N PHE A 284 0.79 -13.47 -4.05
CA PHE A 284 0.83 -12.28 -4.90
C PHE A 284 1.37 -11.10 -4.11
N ILE A 285 1.73 -10.03 -4.82
CA ILE A 285 2.18 -8.78 -4.19
C ILE A 285 0.98 -8.08 -3.55
N ASP A 286 0.99 -7.99 -2.22
CA ASP A 286 -0.09 -7.37 -1.44
C ASP A 286 -0.02 -5.85 -1.50
N HIS A 287 1.19 -5.31 -1.31
CA HIS A 287 1.49 -3.87 -1.37
C HIS A 287 2.98 -3.60 -1.54
N VAL A 288 3.33 -2.39 -1.98
CA VAL A 288 4.72 -1.94 -2.20
C VAL A 288 4.90 -0.59 -1.54
N VAL A 289 5.89 -0.45 -0.66
CA VAL A 289 6.07 0.75 0.18
C VAL A 289 7.20 1.62 -0.32
N GLY A 290 6.91 2.92 -0.53
CA GLY A 290 7.88 3.91 -0.97
C GLY A 290 8.27 4.88 0.15
N ASN A 291 9.56 4.92 0.51
CA ASN A 291 10.09 5.91 1.44
C ASN A 291 10.50 7.18 0.71
N GLN A 292 10.20 8.32 1.31
CA GLN A 292 10.44 9.67 0.79
C GLN A 292 11.32 10.48 1.76
N ALA A 293 11.94 11.55 1.25
CA ALA A 293 12.57 12.53 2.13
C ALA A 293 11.52 13.33 2.92
N ASP A 294 11.96 14.09 3.93
CA ASP A 294 11.06 14.91 4.75
C ASP A 294 10.28 15.92 3.89
N GLY A 295 8.96 15.97 4.09
CA GLY A 295 8.05 16.85 3.37
C GLY A 295 7.61 16.35 1.98
N GLU A 296 8.10 15.20 1.52
CA GLU A 296 7.81 14.68 0.18
C GLU A 296 6.62 13.70 0.14
N MET A 297 6.12 13.18 1.28
CA MET A 297 4.99 12.22 1.28
C MET A 297 3.73 12.80 0.63
N ASN A 298 3.34 14.02 1.01
CA ASN A 298 2.11 14.63 0.50
C ASN A 298 2.18 14.98 -1.00
N PRO A 299 3.26 15.59 -1.51
CA PRO A 299 3.45 15.76 -2.95
C PRO A 299 3.30 14.45 -3.75
N ILE A 300 3.88 13.35 -3.27
CA ILE A 300 3.79 12.06 -3.94
C ILE A 300 2.38 11.45 -3.82
N ALA A 301 1.74 11.52 -2.66
CA ALA A 301 0.35 11.09 -2.50
C ALA A 301 -0.59 11.85 -3.45
N ASP A 302 -0.44 13.18 -3.54
CA ASP A 302 -1.18 14.02 -4.47
C ASP A 302 -0.92 13.65 -5.94
N PHE A 303 0.30 13.24 -6.28
CA PHE A 303 0.63 12.73 -7.61
C PHE A 303 -0.18 11.47 -7.92
N TYR A 304 -0.25 10.49 -7.02
CA TYR A 304 -1.08 9.30 -7.23
C TYR A 304 -2.57 9.63 -7.37
N GLU A 305 -3.10 10.56 -6.56
CA GLU A 305 -4.49 11.01 -6.67
C GLU A 305 -4.79 11.66 -8.02
N LYS A 306 -3.88 12.53 -8.49
CA LYS A 306 -4.05 13.28 -9.75
C LYS A 306 -3.79 12.39 -10.96
N ALA A 307 -2.60 11.80 -11.07
CA ALA A 307 -2.15 11.09 -12.25
C ALA A 307 -2.89 9.76 -12.46
N PHE A 308 -3.13 9.00 -11.39
CA PHE A 308 -3.63 7.62 -11.48
C PHE A 308 -5.07 7.43 -10.98
N ASP A 309 -5.73 8.47 -10.45
CA ASP A 309 -7.02 8.39 -9.76
C ASP A 309 -7.02 7.41 -8.57
N PHE A 310 -5.88 7.25 -7.93
CA PHE A 310 -5.83 6.51 -6.67
C PHE A 310 -6.50 7.35 -5.59
N HIS A 311 -7.01 6.71 -4.54
CA HIS A 311 -7.52 7.40 -3.35
C HIS A 311 -6.63 7.12 -2.14
N ARG A 312 -6.56 8.09 -1.22
CA ARG A 312 -6.01 7.88 0.11
C ARG A 312 -6.86 6.84 0.85
N PHE A 313 -6.35 5.63 0.94
CA PHE A 313 -7.00 4.48 1.56
C PHE A 313 -6.87 4.52 3.08
N TRP A 314 -5.68 4.87 3.56
CA TRP A 314 -5.35 4.91 4.98
C TRP A 314 -4.24 5.91 5.24
N SER A 315 -4.12 6.41 6.47
CA SER A 315 -3.04 7.30 6.87
C SER A 315 -2.76 7.19 8.37
N VAL A 316 -1.51 7.36 8.75
CA VAL A 316 -1.06 7.53 10.14
C VAL A 316 -0.12 8.71 10.25
N ASP A 317 -0.24 9.42 11.36
CA ASP A 317 0.69 10.47 11.75
C ASP A 317 1.65 10.00 12.86
N ASP A 318 2.56 10.90 13.20
CA ASP A 318 3.60 10.74 14.21
C ASP A 318 3.05 10.68 15.65
N LYS A 319 1.77 10.96 15.86
CA LYS A 319 1.10 10.73 17.15
C LYS A 319 0.53 9.32 17.26
N GLN A 320 0.46 8.59 16.16
CA GLN A 320 -0.04 7.22 16.10
C GLN A 320 1.10 6.21 15.91
N VAL A 321 2.18 6.58 15.21
CA VAL A 321 3.33 5.71 14.95
C VAL A 321 4.63 6.40 15.41
N PHE A 322 5.01 6.11 16.65
CA PHE A 322 6.24 6.59 17.27
C PHE A 322 6.73 5.58 18.33
N THR A 323 8.03 5.58 18.60
CA THR A 323 8.64 5.00 19.80
C THR A 323 9.11 6.11 20.74
N GLU A 324 9.81 5.75 21.82
CA GLU A 324 10.48 6.75 22.65
C GLU A 324 11.47 7.60 21.85
N TYR A 325 12.01 7.06 20.75
CA TYR A 325 13.17 7.64 20.06
C TYR A 325 12.84 8.23 18.70
N SER A 326 12.06 7.57 17.84
CA SER A 326 11.75 8.10 16.52
C SER A 326 10.31 7.83 16.06
N ALA A 327 9.92 8.44 14.93
CA ALA A 327 8.56 8.39 14.40
C ALA A 327 8.55 8.41 12.86
N LEU A 328 7.39 8.15 12.27
CA LEU A 328 7.14 8.32 10.84
C LEU A 328 5.72 8.81 10.57
N ARG A 329 5.49 9.31 9.35
CA ARG A 329 4.14 9.53 8.80
C ARG A 329 3.96 8.63 7.58
N SER A 330 2.75 8.14 7.37
CA SER A 330 2.45 7.27 6.24
C SER A 330 1.07 7.57 5.66
N VAL A 331 0.98 7.56 4.32
CA VAL A 331 -0.28 7.62 3.57
C VAL A 331 -0.30 6.46 2.58
N VAL A 332 -1.37 5.67 2.62
CA VAL A 332 -1.59 4.57 1.69
C VAL A 332 -2.44 5.04 0.53
N MET A 333 -1.88 4.97 -0.67
CA MET A 333 -2.60 5.17 -1.92
C MET A 333 -3.13 3.85 -2.42
N ALA A 334 -4.38 3.81 -2.89
CA ALA A 334 -4.96 2.62 -3.48
C ALA A 334 -5.67 2.94 -4.79
N ASP A 335 -5.67 2.00 -5.73
CA ASP A 335 -6.50 2.11 -6.93
C ASP A 335 -8.01 2.06 -6.56
N PRO A 336 -8.92 2.41 -7.48
CA PRO A 336 -10.35 2.49 -7.19
C PRO A 336 -11.00 1.20 -6.65
N GLU A 337 -10.44 0.01 -6.91
CA GLU A 337 -10.91 -1.27 -6.36
C GLU A 337 -9.98 -1.84 -5.28
N GLU A 338 -8.98 -1.08 -4.84
CA GLU A 338 -8.08 -1.40 -3.72
C GLU A 338 -7.28 -2.70 -3.91
N ARG A 339 -7.02 -3.08 -5.16
CA ARG A 339 -6.17 -4.21 -5.57
C ARG A 339 -4.69 -3.86 -5.47
N ILE A 340 -4.32 -2.66 -5.87
CA ILE A 340 -2.99 -2.08 -5.79
C ILE A 340 -2.99 -1.15 -4.59
N LYS A 341 -2.02 -1.34 -3.69
CA LYS A 341 -1.83 -0.47 -2.54
C LYS A 341 -0.35 -0.05 -2.46
N VAL A 342 -0.13 1.26 -2.37
CA VAL A 342 1.20 1.87 -2.32
C VAL A 342 1.26 2.79 -1.10
N PRO A 343 1.69 2.27 0.07
CA PRO A 343 2.07 3.09 1.21
C PRO A 343 3.25 4.01 0.88
N ILE A 344 3.14 5.27 1.26
CA ILE A 344 4.15 6.30 1.07
C ILE A 344 4.53 6.81 2.45
N ASN A 345 5.80 6.69 2.82
CA ASN A 345 6.30 7.09 4.13
C ASN A 345 7.22 8.31 4.02
N GLU A 346 7.24 9.14 5.05
CA GLU A 346 8.28 10.15 5.27
C GLU A 346 8.76 10.11 6.73
N PRO A 347 10.00 10.55 7.00
CA PRO A 347 10.48 10.66 8.38
C PRO A 347 9.62 11.65 9.17
N ALA A 348 9.55 11.45 10.48
CA ALA A 348 8.98 12.42 11.41
C ALA A 348 9.99 12.76 12.52
N LEU A 349 9.81 13.93 13.14
CA LEU A 349 10.70 14.39 14.19
C LEU A 349 10.61 13.49 15.42
N GLY A 350 11.77 13.08 15.91
CA GLY A 350 11.95 12.31 17.13
C GLY A 350 13.21 12.73 17.87
N ARG A 351 13.50 12.07 19.00
CA ARG A 351 14.77 12.25 19.73
C ARG A 351 15.97 11.76 18.92
N LYS A 352 15.77 10.67 18.17
CA LYS A 352 16.78 10.02 17.34
C LYS A 352 16.33 9.96 15.89
N LYS A 353 17.29 9.71 15.00
CA LYS A 353 17.08 9.61 13.55
C LYS A 353 16.03 8.53 13.23
N SER A 354 15.00 8.91 12.47
CA SER A 354 13.99 7.98 11.95
C SER A 354 14.63 6.96 11.00
N GLN A 355 14.20 5.70 11.08
CA GLN A 355 14.57 4.66 10.12
C GLN A 355 14.25 5.01 8.65
N ILE A 356 13.26 5.89 8.41
CA ILE A 356 12.95 6.36 7.05
C ILE A 356 14.08 7.26 6.55
N GLN A 357 14.68 8.06 7.43
CA GLN A 357 15.87 8.84 7.11
C GLN A 357 17.09 7.94 6.92
N GLU A 358 17.27 6.87 7.72
CA GLU A 358 18.32 5.86 7.48
C GLU A 358 18.20 5.28 6.06
N PHE A 359 16.99 4.88 5.65
CA PHE A 359 16.77 4.42 4.28
C PHE A 359 17.21 5.47 3.25
N VAL A 360 16.77 6.72 3.39
CA VAL A 360 17.08 7.80 2.43
C VAL A 360 18.60 8.05 2.36
N ASP A 361 19.29 8.02 3.50
CA ASP A 361 20.74 8.21 3.60
C ASP A 361 21.51 7.11 2.82
N PHE A 362 21.14 5.84 3.00
CA PHE A 362 21.86 4.70 2.40
C PHE A 362 21.39 4.33 0.99
N TYR A 363 20.15 4.62 0.65
CA TYR A 363 19.61 4.49 -0.71
C TYR A 363 20.01 5.68 -1.60
N GLY A 364 20.35 6.82 -1.00
CA GLY A 364 20.68 8.05 -1.72
C GLY A 364 19.47 8.73 -2.35
N GLY A 365 18.32 8.70 -1.68
CA GLY A 365 17.07 9.33 -2.11
C GLY A 365 15.81 8.52 -1.81
N ALA A 366 14.69 8.92 -2.40
CA ALA A 366 13.42 8.20 -2.32
C ALA A 366 13.47 6.86 -3.10
N GLY A 367 12.73 5.86 -2.64
CA GLY A 367 12.75 4.52 -3.24
C GLY A 367 11.79 3.54 -2.58
N VAL A 368 11.73 2.32 -3.13
CA VAL A 368 10.95 1.23 -2.53
C VAL A 368 11.70 0.67 -1.33
N GLN A 369 11.08 0.75 -0.15
CA GLN A 369 11.60 0.21 1.08
C GLN A 369 11.30 -1.28 1.22
N HIS A 370 10.04 -1.66 1.01
CA HIS A 370 9.67 -3.06 1.12
C HIS A 370 8.54 -3.47 0.21
N ILE A 371 8.48 -4.78 -0.02
CA ILE A 371 7.49 -5.45 -0.83
C ILE A 371 6.81 -6.48 0.05
N ALA A 372 5.49 -6.35 0.22
CA ALA A 372 4.71 -7.33 0.94
C ALA A 372 4.16 -8.38 0.00
N ILE A 373 4.39 -9.64 0.33
CA ILE A 373 3.94 -10.78 -0.46
C ILE A 373 2.94 -11.59 0.38
N ASN A 374 1.75 -11.74 -0.17
CA ASN A 374 0.65 -12.44 0.47
C ASN A 374 0.90 -13.95 0.55
N THR A 375 0.41 -14.59 1.60
CA THR A 375 0.28 -16.05 1.71
C THR A 375 -1.02 -16.43 2.42
N ASN A 376 -1.49 -17.65 2.14
CA ASN A 376 -2.61 -18.27 2.87
C ASN A 376 -2.15 -19.21 4.00
N ASP A 377 -0.83 -19.43 4.15
CA ASP A 377 -0.24 -20.21 5.24
C ASP A 377 1.12 -19.61 5.61
N ILE A 378 1.07 -18.60 6.47
CA ILE A 378 2.25 -17.86 6.92
C ILE A 378 3.16 -18.70 7.81
N ILE A 379 2.62 -19.65 8.59
CA ILE A 379 3.43 -20.53 9.44
C ILE A 379 4.32 -21.40 8.56
N THR A 380 3.74 -22.06 7.54
CA THR A 380 4.51 -22.87 6.59
C THR A 380 5.48 -22.00 5.78
N SER A 381 5.03 -20.84 5.29
CA SER A 381 5.87 -19.93 4.50
C SER A 381 7.11 -19.50 5.27
N VAL A 382 6.93 -18.97 6.48
CA VAL A 382 8.03 -18.45 7.31
C VAL A 382 8.93 -19.57 7.79
N THR A 383 8.36 -20.73 8.17
CA THR A 383 9.14 -21.92 8.55
C THR A 383 10.06 -22.35 7.39
N ASN A 384 9.53 -22.44 6.18
CA ASN A 384 10.29 -22.91 5.02
C ASN A 384 11.30 -21.86 4.54
N MET A 385 10.98 -20.56 4.62
CA MET A 385 11.94 -19.49 4.38
C MET A 385 13.09 -19.52 5.40
N LYS A 386 12.81 -19.73 6.69
CA LYS A 386 13.85 -19.90 7.72
C LYS A 386 14.72 -21.13 7.46
N GLN A 387 14.13 -22.28 7.09
CA GLN A 387 14.89 -23.48 6.71
C GLN A 387 15.76 -23.26 5.47
N ARG A 388 15.31 -22.41 4.55
CA ARG A 388 16.09 -21.95 3.40
C ARG A 388 17.17 -20.92 3.76
N GLY A 389 17.27 -20.50 5.02
CA GLY A 389 18.27 -19.53 5.50
C GLY A 389 17.89 -18.07 5.25
N CYS A 390 16.60 -17.75 5.14
CA CYS A 390 16.14 -16.36 5.13
C CYS A 390 16.08 -15.81 6.56
N ASP A 391 16.69 -14.64 6.77
CA ASP A 391 16.72 -13.95 8.05
C ASP A 391 15.53 -13.01 8.21
N PHE A 392 14.92 -13.04 9.40
CA PHE A 392 13.80 -12.18 9.78
C PHE A 392 14.16 -11.29 10.96
N LEU A 393 13.42 -10.19 11.10
CA LEU A 393 13.47 -9.38 12.31
C LEU A 393 13.08 -10.20 13.54
N THR A 394 13.65 -9.85 14.67
CA THR A 394 13.32 -10.46 15.96
C THR A 394 12.31 -9.59 16.68
N ILE A 395 11.28 -10.22 17.27
CA ILE A 395 10.25 -9.51 18.03
C ILE A 395 10.46 -9.81 19.53
N PRO A 396 10.42 -8.80 20.42
CA PRO A 396 10.57 -9.02 21.86
C PRO A 396 9.49 -9.96 22.43
N SER A 397 9.86 -10.86 23.34
CA SER A 397 8.89 -11.80 23.95
C SER A 397 7.74 -11.10 24.70
N SER A 398 7.98 -9.90 25.24
CA SER A 398 6.96 -9.08 25.92
C SER A 398 5.79 -8.66 25.02
N TYR A 399 6.00 -8.57 23.71
CA TYR A 399 4.93 -8.34 22.72
C TYR A 399 3.90 -9.47 22.80
N TYR A 400 4.38 -10.71 22.83
CA TYR A 400 3.57 -11.92 22.80
C TYR A 400 2.82 -12.16 24.11
N ASP A 401 3.38 -11.74 25.24
CA ASP A 401 2.70 -11.74 26.54
C ASP A 401 1.50 -10.78 26.52
N THR A 402 1.72 -9.57 25.99
CA THR A 402 0.67 -8.54 25.85
C THR A 402 -0.40 -9.00 24.86
N LEU A 403 0.00 -9.59 23.73
CA LEU A 403 -0.89 -10.11 22.71
C LEU A 403 -1.79 -11.22 23.26
N ARG A 404 -1.24 -12.18 24.02
CA ARG A 404 -2.03 -13.24 24.68
C ARG A 404 -3.13 -12.66 25.55
N ALA A 405 -2.80 -11.69 26.41
CA ALA A 405 -3.78 -11.03 27.27
C ALA A 405 -4.87 -10.31 26.46
N ALA A 406 -4.50 -9.65 25.37
CA ALA A 406 -5.45 -8.92 24.52
C ALA A 406 -6.37 -9.87 23.74
N LEU A 407 -5.83 -10.99 23.24
CA LEU A 407 -6.59 -11.99 22.47
C LEU A 407 -7.60 -12.76 23.30
N VAL A 408 -7.40 -12.93 24.61
CA VAL A 408 -8.40 -13.54 25.51
C VAL A 408 -9.75 -12.85 25.39
N ASN A 409 -9.77 -11.52 25.23
CA ASN A 409 -11.01 -10.76 25.07
C ASN A 409 -11.44 -10.69 23.61
N HIS A 410 -10.50 -10.46 22.69
CA HIS A 410 -10.79 -10.37 21.26
C HIS A 410 -11.43 -11.66 20.72
N ASN A 411 -10.81 -12.82 20.96
CA ASN A 411 -11.27 -14.11 20.42
C ASN A 411 -12.64 -14.54 20.97
N LYS A 412 -13.07 -14.02 22.12
CA LYS A 412 -14.42 -14.29 22.66
C LYS A 412 -15.54 -13.59 21.90
N VAL A 413 -15.26 -12.46 21.26
CA VAL A 413 -16.27 -11.58 20.65
C VAL A 413 -16.09 -11.40 19.14
N SER A 414 -14.90 -11.73 18.62
CA SER A 414 -14.58 -11.58 17.20
C SER A 414 -15.36 -12.59 16.37
N LYS A 415 -15.84 -12.14 15.20
CA LYS A 415 -16.42 -13.02 14.19
C LYS A 415 -15.38 -13.92 13.53
N ARG A 416 -14.11 -13.54 13.62
CA ARG A 416 -12.96 -14.26 13.08
C ARG A 416 -11.83 -14.21 14.11
N PRO A 417 -11.84 -15.11 15.09
CA PRO A 417 -10.77 -15.20 16.08
C PRO A 417 -9.45 -15.61 15.41
N VAL A 418 -8.33 -15.22 16.01
CA VAL A 418 -7.01 -15.76 15.65
C VAL A 418 -7.00 -17.25 15.97
N ILE A 419 -6.73 -18.09 14.98
CA ILE A 419 -6.82 -19.56 15.11
C ILE A 419 -5.45 -20.23 15.18
N GLU A 420 -4.41 -19.53 14.74
CA GLU A 420 -3.03 -19.98 14.77
C GLU A 420 -2.52 -20.07 16.21
N ASP A 421 -1.64 -21.04 16.45
CA ASP A 421 -1.02 -21.25 17.75
C ASP A 421 -0.06 -20.10 18.08
N LEU A 422 -0.33 -19.38 19.17
CA LEU A 422 0.47 -18.22 19.59
C LEU A 422 1.90 -18.58 19.98
N ASP A 423 2.15 -19.80 20.47
CA ASP A 423 3.51 -20.26 20.77
C ASP A 423 4.30 -20.49 19.47
N VAL A 424 3.63 -21.00 18.43
CA VAL A 424 4.21 -21.12 17.08
C VAL A 424 4.47 -19.75 16.49
N LEU A 425 3.50 -18.83 16.52
CA LEU A 425 3.68 -17.46 16.02
C LEU A 425 4.85 -16.75 16.73
N GLN A 426 4.97 -16.93 18.04
CA GLN A 426 6.08 -16.40 18.84
C GLN A 426 7.43 -16.99 18.43
N SER A 427 7.52 -18.32 18.29
CA SER A 427 8.77 -18.98 17.86
C SER A 427 9.22 -18.51 16.47
N LEU A 428 8.27 -18.10 15.63
CA LEU A 428 8.52 -17.61 14.28
C LEU A 428 8.73 -16.10 14.20
N ASN A 429 8.50 -15.33 15.27
CA ASN A 429 8.49 -13.86 15.28
C ASN A 429 7.39 -13.23 14.40
N ILE A 430 6.25 -13.90 14.25
CA ILE A 430 5.09 -13.39 13.48
C ILE A 430 4.27 -12.44 14.34
N LEU A 431 3.99 -11.25 13.82
CA LEU A 431 3.16 -10.21 14.43
C LEU A 431 1.69 -10.42 14.06
N VAL A 432 0.78 -10.00 14.95
CA VAL A 432 -0.68 -10.12 14.82
C VAL A 432 -1.34 -8.77 15.06
N ASP A 433 -2.07 -8.26 14.07
CA ASP A 433 -2.99 -7.12 14.25
C ASP A 433 -4.42 -7.55 13.92
N TYR A 434 -5.40 -6.93 14.56
CA TYR A 434 -6.79 -7.34 14.44
C TYR A 434 -7.78 -6.18 14.61
N ASP A 435 -8.95 -6.34 13.98
CA ASP A 435 -10.09 -5.45 14.09
C ASP A 435 -11.38 -6.25 14.35
N GLU A 436 -12.53 -5.58 14.38
CA GLU A 436 -13.82 -6.25 14.62
C GLU A 436 -14.26 -7.22 13.49
N ASN A 437 -13.60 -7.20 12.33
CA ASN A 437 -13.94 -7.98 11.14
C ASN A 437 -12.99 -9.16 10.91
N GLY A 438 -11.77 -9.09 11.42
CA GLY A 438 -10.76 -10.13 11.27
C GLY A 438 -9.39 -9.72 11.78
N TYR A 439 -8.36 -10.38 11.28
CA TYR A 439 -6.98 -10.16 11.68
C TYR A 439 -6.03 -10.32 10.50
N LEU A 440 -4.82 -9.82 10.66
CA LEU A 440 -3.70 -10.05 9.77
C LEU A 440 -2.52 -10.59 10.58
N LEU A 441 -1.69 -11.38 9.89
CA LEU A 441 -0.41 -11.85 10.36
C LEU A 441 0.67 -11.28 9.45
N GLN A 442 1.76 -10.78 10.01
CA GLN A 442 2.85 -10.20 9.24
C GLN A 442 4.22 -10.51 9.86
N ILE A 443 5.25 -10.57 9.03
CA ILE A 443 6.64 -10.64 9.46
C ILE A 443 7.54 -10.03 8.39
N PHE A 444 8.66 -9.45 8.81
CA PHE A 444 9.59 -8.76 7.93
C PHE A 444 10.96 -9.45 7.93
N THR A 445 11.54 -9.60 6.75
CA THR A 445 12.92 -10.04 6.62
C THR A 445 13.87 -8.98 7.19
N LYS A 446 15.12 -9.35 7.47
CA LYS A 446 16.20 -8.37 7.47
C LYS A 446 16.37 -7.76 6.06
N PRO A 447 17.11 -6.64 5.91
CA PRO A 447 17.49 -6.15 4.59
C PRO A 447 18.05 -7.28 3.72
N LEU A 448 17.69 -7.29 2.43
CA LEU A 448 18.13 -8.33 1.49
C LEU A 448 19.52 -8.07 0.91
N GLU A 449 20.13 -6.95 1.30
CA GLU A 449 21.47 -6.50 0.96
C GLU A 449 22.13 -5.87 2.20
N ASP A 450 23.42 -5.55 2.11
CA ASP A 450 24.16 -4.97 3.24
C ASP A 450 23.65 -3.56 3.62
N ARG A 451 23.14 -2.80 2.63
CA ARG A 451 22.54 -1.50 2.89
C ARG A 451 21.20 -1.70 3.61
N PRO A 452 20.87 -0.90 4.63
CA PRO A 452 19.60 -0.99 5.35
C PRO A 452 18.43 -0.43 4.53
N THR A 453 18.23 -0.97 3.33
CA THR A 453 17.32 -0.44 2.32
C THR A 453 16.17 -1.39 2.04
N LEU A 454 16.27 -2.28 1.05
CA LEU A 454 15.16 -3.13 0.65
C LEU A 454 15.00 -4.34 1.58
N PHE A 455 13.77 -4.59 2.04
CA PHE A 455 13.37 -5.84 2.69
C PHE A 455 12.03 -6.37 2.18
N VAL A 456 11.63 -7.57 2.60
CA VAL A 456 10.35 -8.20 2.21
C VAL A 456 9.48 -8.42 3.45
N GLU A 457 8.18 -8.19 3.29
CA GLU A 457 7.16 -8.59 4.24
C GLU A 457 6.44 -9.85 3.74
N VAL A 458 6.20 -10.81 4.62
CA VAL A 458 5.26 -11.90 4.37
C VAL A 458 3.99 -11.62 5.15
N ILE A 459 2.86 -11.55 4.47
CA ILE A 459 1.58 -11.15 5.07
C ILE A 459 0.48 -12.18 4.78
N GLN A 460 -0.32 -12.51 5.80
CA GLN A 460 -1.54 -13.30 5.66
C GLN A 460 -2.73 -12.48 6.17
N ARG A 461 -3.78 -12.41 5.36
CA ARG A 461 -4.98 -11.62 5.67
C ARG A 461 -6.17 -12.52 5.92
N ASN A 462 -6.72 -12.46 7.13
CA ASN A 462 -7.95 -13.13 7.51
C ASN A 462 -9.08 -12.10 7.62
N ASN A 463 -9.62 -11.66 6.48
CA ASN A 463 -10.68 -10.65 6.36
C ASN A 463 -10.33 -9.29 6.97
N HIS A 464 -9.08 -8.90 6.79
CA HIS A 464 -8.55 -7.65 7.29
C HIS A 464 -7.82 -6.91 6.17
N ASN A 465 -8.28 -5.69 5.86
CA ASN A 465 -7.77 -4.88 4.76
C ASN A 465 -6.83 -3.74 5.22
N GLY A 466 -6.62 -3.58 6.54
CA GLY A 466 -5.71 -2.58 7.11
C GLY A 466 -4.23 -2.99 7.05
N PHE A 467 -3.35 -2.19 7.66
CA PHE A 467 -1.89 -2.27 7.50
C PHE A 467 -1.12 -2.58 8.79
N GLY A 468 -1.77 -3.14 9.80
CA GLY A 468 -1.05 -3.46 11.04
C GLY A 468 -0.85 -2.24 11.94
N ALA A 469 -1.84 -1.34 12.02
CA ALA A 469 -1.78 -0.13 12.83
C ALA A 469 -1.27 -0.41 14.26
N GLY A 470 -1.78 -1.50 14.85
CA GLY A 470 -1.39 -1.97 16.18
C GLY A 470 0.00 -2.60 16.25
N ASN A 471 0.51 -3.14 15.14
CA ASN A 471 1.84 -3.75 15.05
C ASN A 471 2.96 -2.74 14.82
N PHE A 472 2.67 -1.55 14.26
CA PHE A 472 3.72 -0.59 13.90
C PHE A 472 4.67 -0.30 15.04
N LYS A 473 4.17 -0.17 16.27
CA LYS A 473 5.05 0.10 17.42
C LYS A 473 6.10 -1.01 17.61
N SER A 474 5.69 -2.26 17.68
CA SER A 474 6.62 -3.39 17.92
C SER A 474 7.50 -3.69 16.71
N LEU A 475 6.99 -3.50 15.50
CA LEU A 475 7.80 -3.53 14.29
C LEU A 475 8.89 -2.46 14.34
N PHE A 476 8.53 -1.24 14.72
CA PHE A 476 9.43 -0.10 14.75
C PHE A 476 10.48 -0.24 15.84
N GLU A 477 10.11 -0.71 17.04
CA GLU A 477 11.08 -1.07 18.09
C GLU A 477 12.10 -2.10 17.60
N SER A 478 11.66 -3.06 16.78
CA SER A 478 12.54 -4.11 16.21
C SER A 478 13.46 -3.57 15.12
N LEU A 479 12.96 -2.68 14.26
CA LEU A 479 13.76 -2.01 13.24
C LEU A 479 14.75 -1.01 13.84
N GLU A 480 14.35 -0.26 14.88
CA GLU A 480 15.23 0.63 15.65
C GLU A 480 16.36 -0.14 16.33
N MET A 481 16.08 -1.33 16.86
CA MET A 481 17.12 -2.18 17.43
C MET A 481 18.17 -2.56 16.38
N GLU A 482 17.74 -2.93 15.17
CA GLU A 482 18.68 -3.21 14.08
C GLU A 482 19.40 -1.94 13.59
N GLN A 483 18.75 -0.79 13.60
CA GLN A 483 19.35 0.52 13.30
C GLN A 483 20.43 0.91 14.32
N ASP A 484 20.19 0.62 15.60
CA ASP A 484 21.15 0.85 16.69
C ASP A 484 22.36 -0.08 16.57
N ILE A 485 22.15 -1.37 16.24
CA ILE A 485 23.24 -2.32 15.94
C ILE A 485 24.13 -1.82 14.80
N ARG A 486 23.55 -1.15 13.79
CA ARG A 486 24.28 -0.52 12.68
C ARG A 486 24.98 0.80 13.08
N GLY A 487 24.70 1.33 14.27
CA GLY A 487 25.22 2.62 14.74
C GLY A 487 24.52 3.84 14.13
N ASN A 488 23.33 3.67 13.55
CA ASN A 488 22.62 4.71 12.81
C ASN A 488 21.44 5.32 13.58
N LEU A 489 21.16 4.86 14.81
CA LEU A 489 20.14 5.42 15.69
C LEU A 489 20.75 6.60 16.50
N THR A 490 21.19 7.61 15.76
CA THR A 490 21.91 8.77 16.31
C THR A 490 20.94 9.83 16.82
N ASP A 491 21.37 10.64 17.79
CA ASP A 491 20.61 11.82 18.20
C ASP A 491 20.47 12.79 17.01
N MET A 492 19.30 13.42 16.88
CA MET A 492 19.10 14.44 15.85
C MET A 492 19.95 15.66 16.20
N GLU A 493 20.76 16.18 15.26
CA GLU A 493 21.45 17.45 15.45
C GLU A 493 20.41 18.52 15.78
N GLN A 494 20.51 19.12 16.98
CA GLN A 494 19.65 20.25 17.28
C GLN A 494 19.98 21.35 16.27
N PRO A 495 18.97 21.95 15.59
CA PRO A 495 19.23 23.07 14.71
C PRO A 495 19.98 24.12 15.53
N SER A 496 21.17 24.49 15.08
CA SER A 496 21.95 25.57 15.68
C SER A 496 21.05 26.81 15.75
N SER A 497 20.80 27.25 16.99
CA SER A 497 19.90 28.35 17.34
C SER A 497 20.14 29.64 16.57
#